data_AF-A0A958LM87-F1
#
_entry.id   AF-A0A958LM87-F1
#
_cell.length_a   1.000
_cell.length_b   1.000
_cell.length_c   1.000
_cell.angle_alpha   90.00
_cell.angle_beta   90.00
_cell.angle_gamma   90.00
#
_symmetry.space_group_name_H-M   'P 1'
#
loop_
_entity.id
_entity.type
_entity.pdbx_description
1 polymer ?
#
loop_
_entity_poly.entity_id
_entity_poly.type
_entity_poly.pdbx_seq_one_letter_code
_entity_poly.pdbx_strand_id
1 'polypeptide(L)'
;MNVLRITTWLVFLLTAWSAQASIDVSCVAQDCFTEGWRMRDTKSLARASVECVDFDCRNKGWYETGFSGQTYLNRCLGGGCWVEGWEAVDLNGRVLAWATCHQGQEGESDCLTYGWTVRQVNGTTARLTCIDNNCRDKGWEIHLRGGAPQSVICKPGGCFVEGWRLYY
;
A
#
# COMPACT_ATOMS: atom_id res chain seq x y z
N MET A 1 33.65 60.54 -12.21
CA MET A 1 33.64 59.31 -11.38
C MET A 1 32.23 58.74 -11.43
N ASN A 2 32.00 57.76 -12.31
CA ASN A 2 30.69 57.11 -12.47
C ASN A 2 30.64 55.88 -11.59
N VAL A 3 29.78 55.90 -10.56
CA VAL A 3 29.53 54.73 -9.72
C VAL A 3 28.37 53.95 -10.35
N LEU A 4 28.71 52.85 -11.03
CA LEU A 4 27.74 51.91 -11.57
C LEU A 4 27.14 51.11 -10.41
N ARG A 5 25.87 51.37 -10.06
CA ARG A 5 25.11 50.55 -9.12
C ARG A 5 24.57 49.32 -9.86
N ILE A 6 25.19 48.16 -9.62
CA ILE A 6 24.67 46.86 -10.05
C ILE A 6 23.61 46.45 -9.03
N THR A 7 22.33 46.58 -9.41
CA THR A 7 21.19 46.02 -8.67
C THR A 7 21.05 44.55 -9.04
N THR A 8 21.52 43.68 -8.15
CA THR A 8 21.36 42.23 -8.27
C THR A 8 19.90 41.86 -8.00
N TRP A 9 19.16 41.48 -9.04
CA TRP A 9 17.81 40.94 -8.92
C TRP A 9 17.90 39.46 -8.50
N LEU A 10 17.65 39.15 -7.23
CA LEU A 10 17.37 37.78 -6.78
C LEU A 10 15.98 37.39 -7.26
N VAL A 11 15.90 36.67 -8.37
CA VAL A 11 14.67 35.98 -8.79
C VAL A 11 14.53 34.74 -7.91
N PHE A 12 13.75 34.84 -6.83
CA PHE A 12 13.26 33.67 -6.10
C PHE A 12 12.25 32.93 -6.99
N LEU A 13 12.72 31.91 -7.69
CA LEU A 13 11.88 30.91 -8.33
C LEU A 13 11.17 30.12 -7.22
N LEU A 14 9.99 30.58 -6.82
CA LEU A 14 9.04 29.80 -6.05
C LEU A 14 8.54 28.66 -6.94
N THR A 15 9.27 27.55 -6.97
CA THR A 15 8.73 26.31 -7.51
C THR A 15 7.61 25.88 -6.58
N ALA A 16 6.37 26.13 -7.00
CA ALA A 16 5.19 25.57 -6.36
C ALA A 16 5.29 24.05 -6.50
N TRP A 17 5.78 23.38 -5.46
CA TRP A 17 5.64 21.94 -5.33
C TRP A 17 4.16 21.67 -5.11
N SER A 18 3.45 21.32 -6.17
CA SER A 18 2.13 20.70 -6.05
C SER A 18 2.31 19.41 -5.25
N ALA A 19 1.95 19.45 -3.98
CA ALA A 19 1.97 18.27 -3.12
C ALA A 19 1.01 17.22 -3.70
N GLN A 20 1.55 16.15 -4.27
CA GLN A 20 0.77 15.02 -4.75
C GLN A 20 0.08 14.35 -3.56
N ALA A 21 -1.22 14.06 -3.69
CA ALA A 21 -1.97 13.36 -2.65
C ALA A 21 -1.37 11.96 -2.47
N SER A 22 -1.20 11.56 -1.21
CA SER A 22 -0.63 10.26 -0.88
C SER A 22 -1.14 9.73 0.45
N ILE A 23 -1.12 8.41 0.60
CA ILE A 23 -1.27 7.74 1.87
C ILE A 23 0.12 7.29 2.30
N ASP A 24 0.56 7.77 3.47
CA ASP A 24 1.79 7.33 4.12
C ASP A 24 1.48 6.14 5.04
N VAL A 25 2.19 5.03 4.82
CA VAL A 25 2.05 3.80 5.60
C VAL A 25 3.34 3.56 6.38
N SER A 26 3.22 3.23 7.66
CA SER A 26 4.36 2.91 8.54
C SER A 26 4.11 1.61 9.27
N CYS A 27 5.09 0.70 9.24
CA CYS A 27 5.02 -0.54 10.01
C CYS A 27 5.14 -0.26 11.50
N VAL A 28 4.41 -1.02 12.31
CA VAL A 28 4.59 -1.02 13.76
C VAL A 28 5.85 -1.83 14.09
N ALA A 29 6.67 -1.34 15.01
CA ALA A 29 7.92 -1.99 15.45
C ALA A 29 8.87 -2.42 14.31
N GLN A 30 8.89 -1.68 13.19
CA GLN A 30 9.67 -2.00 11.99
C GLN A 30 9.37 -3.38 11.37
N ASP A 31 8.18 -3.91 11.59
CA ASP A 31 7.72 -5.16 10.95
C ASP A 31 6.21 -5.14 10.75
N CYS A 32 5.80 -4.92 9.50
CA CYS A 32 4.38 -4.89 9.14
C CYS A 32 3.69 -6.25 9.32
N PHE A 33 4.44 -7.34 9.37
CA PHE A 33 3.88 -8.68 9.41
C PHE A 33 3.71 -9.26 10.81
N THR A 34 4.29 -8.62 11.82
CA THR A 34 4.15 -9.03 13.22
C THR A 34 3.08 -8.21 13.92
N GLU A 35 3.16 -6.88 13.95
CA GLU A 35 2.20 -6.05 14.70
C GLU A 35 1.17 -5.33 13.80
N GLY A 36 1.46 -5.23 12.50
CA GLY A 36 0.62 -4.53 11.52
C GLY A 36 1.20 -3.16 11.17
N TRP A 37 0.35 -2.26 10.67
CA TRP A 37 0.78 -0.96 10.15
C TRP A 37 -0.25 0.14 10.38
N ARG A 38 0.21 1.39 10.36
CA ARG A 38 -0.62 2.59 10.46
C ARG A 38 -0.59 3.35 9.15
N MET A 39 -1.74 3.90 8.76
CA MET A 39 -1.91 4.64 7.52
C MET A 39 -2.39 6.05 7.84
N ARG A 40 -1.84 7.04 7.14
CA ARG A 40 -2.27 8.44 7.20
C ARG A 40 -2.44 9.00 5.81
N ASP A 41 -3.63 9.50 5.51
CA ASP A 41 -3.85 10.32 4.32
C ASP A 41 -3.17 11.68 4.54
N THR A 42 -2.26 12.05 3.64
CA THR A 42 -1.45 13.27 3.75
C THR A 42 -2.23 14.55 3.50
N LYS A 43 -3.39 14.46 2.83
CA LYS A 43 -4.27 15.58 2.51
C LYS A 43 -5.34 15.80 3.58
N SER A 44 -6.06 14.75 3.95
CA SER A 44 -7.17 14.84 4.91
C SER A 44 -6.71 14.66 6.37
N LEU A 45 -5.49 14.14 6.58
CA LEU A 45 -4.96 13.73 7.88
C LEU A 45 -5.76 12.60 8.55
N ALA A 46 -6.71 12.00 7.83
CA ALA A 46 -7.44 10.83 8.27
C ALA A 46 -6.46 9.68 8.53
N ARG A 47 -6.84 8.81 9.48
CA ARG A 47 -6.03 7.67 9.89
C ARG A 47 -6.79 6.38 9.69
N ALA A 48 -6.04 5.35 9.36
CA ALA A 48 -6.50 3.97 9.27
C ALA A 48 -5.40 3.07 9.84
N SER A 49 -5.73 1.82 10.13
CA SER A 49 -4.76 0.88 10.70
C SER A 49 -5.05 -0.55 10.36
N VAL A 50 -3.97 -1.33 10.38
CA VAL A 50 -4.00 -2.77 10.32
C VAL A 50 -3.33 -3.34 11.57
N GLU A 51 -3.94 -4.38 12.13
CA GLU A 51 -3.47 -5.07 13.33
C GLU A 51 -3.48 -6.58 13.06
N CYS A 52 -2.33 -7.22 13.23
CA CYS A 52 -2.18 -8.65 12.94
C CYS A 52 -2.95 -9.50 13.96
N VAL A 53 -3.57 -10.57 13.47
CA VAL A 53 -4.19 -11.58 14.34
C VAL A 53 -3.09 -12.36 15.04
N ASP A 54 -3.10 -12.38 16.38
CA ASP A 54 -2.10 -13.03 17.24
C ASP A 54 -0.65 -12.74 16.82
N PHE A 55 -0.36 -11.49 16.47
CA PHE A 55 0.95 -11.05 16.01
C PHE A 55 1.47 -11.77 14.74
N ASP A 56 0.59 -12.25 13.87
CA ASP A 56 0.97 -12.97 12.65
C ASP A 56 0.05 -12.65 11.45
N CYS A 57 0.40 -11.59 10.71
CA CYS A 57 -0.31 -11.23 9.48
C CYS A 57 -0.02 -12.20 8.31
N ARG A 58 1.05 -13.01 8.37
CA ARG A 58 1.44 -13.87 7.24
C ARG A 58 0.62 -15.14 7.20
N ASN A 59 0.29 -15.69 8.36
CA ASN A 59 -0.36 -16.99 8.46
C ASN A 59 -1.77 -16.92 9.05
N LYS A 60 -2.09 -15.90 9.87
CA LYS A 60 -3.42 -15.79 10.50
C LYS A 60 -4.27 -14.68 9.88
N GLY A 61 -3.62 -13.62 9.40
CA GLY A 61 -4.27 -12.49 8.76
C GLY A 61 -4.35 -11.28 9.69
N TRP A 62 -5.26 -10.35 9.40
CA TRP A 62 -5.27 -9.06 10.08
C TRP A 62 -6.64 -8.38 10.11
N TYR A 63 -6.89 -7.62 11.16
CA TYR A 63 -7.96 -6.64 11.19
C TYR A 63 -7.52 -5.38 10.47
N GLU A 64 -8.38 -4.82 9.63
CA GLU A 64 -8.17 -3.53 8.99
C GLU A 64 -9.31 -2.59 9.38
N THR A 65 -8.95 -1.45 9.96
CA THR A 65 -9.85 -0.34 10.25
C THR A 65 -9.56 0.77 9.24
N GLY A 66 -10.47 0.95 8.29
CA GLY A 66 -10.32 1.94 7.21
C GLY A 66 -10.53 3.38 7.66
N PHE A 67 -10.33 4.34 6.76
CA PHE A 67 -10.44 5.77 7.06
C PHE A 67 -11.84 6.24 7.49
N SER A 68 -12.89 5.45 7.20
CA SER A 68 -14.26 5.68 7.65
C SER A 68 -14.55 5.11 9.06
N GLY A 69 -13.57 4.45 9.68
CA GLY A 69 -13.72 3.75 10.96
C GLY A 69 -14.37 2.37 10.85
N GLN A 70 -14.70 1.90 9.64
CA GLN A 70 -15.20 0.55 9.44
C GLN A 70 -14.07 -0.47 9.58
N THR A 71 -14.35 -1.57 10.28
CA THR A 71 -13.40 -2.66 10.50
C THR A 71 -13.85 -3.93 9.78
N TYR A 72 -12.89 -4.60 9.14
CA TYR A 72 -13.05 -5.93 8.54
C TYR A 72 -11.84 -6.79 8.86
N LEU A 73 -12.01 -8.10 8.74
CA LEU A 73 -10.98 -9.10 8.97
C LEU A 73 -10.51 -9.66 7.61
N ASN A 74 -9.21 -9.67 7.39
CA ASN A 74 -8.56 -10.35 6.28
C ASN A 74 -8.03 -11.68 6.80
N ARG A 75 -8.56 -12.81 6.30
CA ARG A 75 -8.19 -14.17 6.72
C ARG A 75 -7.30 -14.82 5.68
N CYS A 76 -6.15 -15.34 6.08
CA CYS A 76 -5.28 -16.06 5.16
C CYS A 76 -5.93 -17.34 4.65
N LEU A 77 -5.65 -17.69 3.40
CA LEU A 77 -5.88 -19.02 2.87
C LEU A 77 -4.82 -20.01 3.39
N GLY A 78 -5.00 -21.31 3.12
CA GLY A 78 -4.30 -22.40 3.81
C GLY A 78 -2.76 -22.35 3.75
N GLY A 79 -2.21 -21.86 2.64
CA GLY A 79 -0.75 -21.69 2.43
C GLY A 79 -0.18 -20.37 2.97
N GLY A 80 -1.00 -19.53 3.61
CA GLY A 80 -0.64 -18.20 4.09
C GLY A 80 -1.04 -17.09 3.12
N CYS A 81 -1.18 -15.88 3.67
CA CYS A 81 -1.72 -14.73 2.96
C CYS A 81 -0.92 -14.34 1.71
N TRP A 82 0.40 -14.47 1.77
CA TRP A 82 1.29 -13.99 0.71
C TRP A 82 1.68 -15.07 -0.31
N VAL A 83 1.17 -16.29 -0.13
CA VAL A 83 1.38 -17.42 -1.04
C VAL A 83 0.09 -17.73 -1.79
N GLU A 84 -1.02 -17.93 -1.08
CA GLU A 84 -2.30 -18.29 -1.68
C GLU A 84 -3.28 -17.11 -1.79
N GLY A 85 -3.13 -16.12 -0.91
CA GLY A 85 -4.04 -14.98 -0.81
C GLY A 85 -4.88 -14.99 0.46
N TRP A 86 -5.91 -14.16 0.48
CA TRP A 86 -6.76 -13.95 1.67
C TRP A 86 -8.19 -13.57 1.30
N GLU A 87 -9.10 -13.76 2.25
CA GLU A 87 -10.49 -13.30 2.17
C GLU A 87 -10.72 -12.12 3.12
N ALA A 88 -11.25 -11.01 2.61
CA ALA A 88 -11.72 -9.90 3.42
C ALA A 88 -13.18 -10.14 3.79
N VAL A 89 -13.50 -10.12 5.08
CA VAL A 89 -14.85 -10.35 5.62
C VAL A 89 -15.25 -9.26 6.61
N ASP A 90 -16.54 -8.95 6.68
CA ASP A 90 -17.04 -8.10 7.75
C ASP A 90 -17.09 -8.85 9.09
N LEU A 91 -17.38 -8.11 10.17
CA LEU A 91 -17.44 -8.66 11.53
C LEU A 91 -18.58 -9.69 11.73
N ASN A 92 -19.53 -9.78 10.81
CA ASN A 92 -20.57 -10.82 10.81
C ASN A 92 -20.15 -12.05 9.99
N GLY A 93 -18.92 -12.06 9.46
CA GLY A 93 -18.37 -13.16 8.68
C GLY A 93 -18.77 -13.16 7.20
N ARG A 94 -19.48 -12.14 6.72
CA ARG A 94 -19.84 -12.04 5.30
C ARG A 94 -18.61 -11.63 4.50
N VAL A 95 -18.37 -12.35 3.40
CA VAL A 95 -17.27 -12.04 2.48
C VAL A 95 -17.52 -10.73 1.75
N LEU A 96 -16.48 -9.90 1.68
CA LEU A 96 -16.45 -8.60 1.02
C LEU A 96 -15.57 -8.62 -0.24
N ALA A 97 -14.43 -9.32 -0.17
CA ALA A 97 -13.49 -9.45 -1.27
C ALA A 97 -12.58 -10.66 -1.12
N TRP A 98 -11.96 -11.04 -2.22
CA TRP A 98 -10.89 -12.05 -2.29
C TRP A 98 -9.64 -11.42 -2.86
N ALA A 99 -8.49 -11.71 -2.26
CA ALA A 99 -7.19 -11.45 -2.83
C ALA A 99 -6.56 -12.77 -3.27
N THR A 100 -6.04 -12.81 -4.49
CA THR A 100 -5.37 -13.99 -5.05
C THR A 100 -4.00 -13.58 -5.58
N CYS A 101 -2.96 -14.28 -5.13
CA CYS A 101 -1.59 -14.05 -5.60
C CYS A 101 -1.46 -14.42 -7.07
N HIS A 102 -0.64 -13.66 -7.80
CA HIS A 102 -0.28 -14.01 -9.17
C HIS A 102 0.76 -15.14 -9.18
N GLN A 103 0.75 -15.90 -10.29
CA GLN A 103 1.67 -17.02 -10.49
C GLN A 103 2.86 -16.61 -11.37
N GLY A 104 4.01 -17.21 -11.09
CA GLY A 104 5.21 -17.18 -11.91
C GLY A 104 5.11 -18.09 -13.12
N GLN A 105 6.22 -18.21 -13.87
CA GLN A 105 6.25 -19.00 -15.10
C GLN A 105 6.14 -20.51 -14.84
N GLU A 106 6.58 -20.99 -13.67
CA GLU A 106 6.55 -22.40 -13.31
C GLU A 106 5.33 -22.77 -12.45
N GLY A 107 4.38 -21.83 -12.30
CA GLY A 107 3.11 -22.01 -11.59
C GLY A 107 3.18 -21.76 -10.08
N GLU A 108 4.35 -21.42 -9.56
CA GLU A 108 4.54 -21.00 -8.18
C GLU A 108 3.84 -19.66 -7.89
N SER A 109 3.29 -19.51 -6.69
CA SER A 109 2.49 -18.36 -6.30
C SER A 109 3.18 -17.59 -5.17
N ASP A 110 3.44 -16.30 -5.39
CA ASP A 110 3.98 -15.38 -4.38
C ASP A 110 3.50 -13.96 -4.67
N CYS A 111 2.60 -13.46 -3.82
CA CYS A 111 2.06 -12.11 -3.91
C CYS A 111 3.14 -11.04 -3.88
N LEU A 112 4.22 -11.25 -3.12
CA LEU A 112 5.26 -10.25 -2.89
C LEU A 112 6.33 -10.26 -4.00
N THR A 113 6.26 -11.23 -4.90
CA THR A 113 7.12 -11.33 -6.09
C THR A 113 6.32 -10.96 -7.34
N TYR A 114 5.11 -11.50 -7.52
CA TYR A 114 4.34 -11.33 -8.76
C TYR A 114 3.15 -10.38 -8.67
N GLY A 115 2.80 -9.95 -7.47
CA GLY A 115 1.62 -9.14 -7.20
C GLY A 115 0.36 -9.99 -6.95
N TRP A 116 -0.79 -9.34 -6.85
CA TRP A 116 -2.06 -9.99 -6.54
C TRP A 116 -3.25 -9.26 -7.15
N THR A 117 -4.36 -9.96 -7.28
CA THR A 117 -5.63 -9.38 -7.72
C THR A 117 -6.61 -9.38 -6.56
N VAL A 118 -7.20 -8.22 -6.26
CA VAL A 118 -8.32 -8.10 -5.32
C VAL A 118 -9.62 -8.01 -6.10
N ARG A 119 -10.56 -8.90 -5.81
CA ARG A 119 -11.89 -8.92 -6.40
C ARG A 119 -12.95 -8.73 -5.32
N GLN A 120 -13.74 -7.68 -5.43
CA GLN A 120 -14.88 -7.43 -4.54
C GLN A 120 -16.11 -8.24 -4.96
N VAL A 121 -17.02 -8.48 -4.02
CA VAL A 121 -18.30 -9.17 -4.28
C VAL A 121 -19.18 -8.48 -5.33
N ASN A 122 -19.05 -7.17 -5.50
CA ASN A 122 -19.75 -6.41 -6.55
C ASN A 122 -19.13 -6.56 -7.95
N GLY A 123 -18.04 -7.34 -8.08
CA GLY A 123 -17.33 -7.57 -9.33
C GLY A 123 -16.25 -6.55 -9.66
N THR A 124 -16.05 -5.51 -8.84
CA THR A 124 -14.93 -4.58 -8.99
C THR A 124 -13.61 -5.32 -8.72
N THR A 125 -12.63 -5.05 -9.58
CA THR A 125 -11.31 -5.67 -9.50
C THR A 125 -10.22 -4.60 -9.45
N ALA A 126 -9.25 -4.81 -8.57
CA ALA A 126 -7.98 -4.10 -8.54
C ALA A 126 -6.86 -5.10 -8.79
N ARG A 127 -6.00 -4.83 -9.77
CA ARG A 127 -4.81 -5.64 -10.06
C ARG A 127 -3.57 -4.94 -9.53
N LEU A 128 -2.82 -5.60 -8.67
CA LEU A 128 -1.58 -5.10 -8.09
C LEU A 128 -0.42 -5.86 -8.69
N THR A 129 0.56 -5.16 -9.27
CA THR A 129 1.71 -5.77 -9.94
C THR A 129 2.99 -5.29 -9.29
N CYS A 130 3.86 -6.20 -8.85
CA CYS A 130 5.15 -5.83 -8.28
C CYS A 130 6.05 -5.18 -9.33
N ILE A 131 6.76 -4.13 -8.92
CA ILE A 131 7.76 -3.47 -9.77
C ILE A 131 8.99 -4.38 -9.82
N ASP A 132 9.44 -4.72 -11.03
CA ASP A 132 10.55 -5.65 -11.31
C ASP A 132 10.48 -6.95 -10.48
N ASN A 133 9.28 -7.53 -10.37
CA ASN A 133 9.00 -8.73 -9.58
C ASN A 133 9.44 -8.63 -8.10
N ASN A 134 9.42 -7.44 -7.50
CA ASN A 134 9.83 -7.25 -6.11
C ASN A 134 8.99 -6.17 -5.38
N CYS A 135 7.87 -6.59 -4.81
CA CYS A 135 7.04 -5.70 -3.98
C CYS A 135 7.69 -5.34 -2.65
N ARG A 136 8.66 -6.15 -2.16
CA ARG A 136 9.27 -5.97 -0.84
C ARG A 136 10.20 -4.76 -0.81
N ASP A 137 10.95 -4.57 -1.89
CA ASP A 137 12.00 -3.55 -1.97
C ASP A 137 11.66 -2.39 -2.90
N LYS A 138 10.84 -2.64 -3.94
CA LYS A 138 10.54 -1.63 -4.97
C LYS A 138 9.12 -1.09 -4.90
N GLY A 139 8.18 -1.91 -4.43
CA GLY A 139 6.76 -1.57 -4.37
C GLY A 139 5.97 -2.14 -5.55
N TRP A 140 4.83 -1.56 -5.84
CA TRP A 140 3.88 -2.10 -6.82
C TRP A 140 3.01 -1.02 -7.45
N GLU A 141 2.37 -1.37 -8.56
CA GLU A 141 1.36 -0.53 -9.21
C GLU A 141 -0.04 -1.12 -9.03
N ILE A 142 -0.99 -0.26 -8.68
CA ILE A 142 -2.40 -0.61 -8.53
C ILE A 142 -3.15 -0.16 -9.78
N HIS A 143 -3.75 -1.13 -10.46
CA HIS A 143 -4.55 -0.93 -11.66
C HIS A 143 -6.02 -1.16 -11.34
N LEU A 144 -6.78 -0.06 -11.26
CA LEU A 144 -8.23 -0.08 -11.17
C LEU A 144 -8.82 -0.07 -12.58
N ARG A 145 -9.90 -0.81 -12.80
CA ARG A 145 -10.57 -0.83 -14.11
C ARG A 145 -11.03 0.58 -14.50
N GLY A 146 -10.49 1.11 -15.59
CA GLY A 146 -10.84 2.43 -16.13
C GLY A 146 -10.18 3.62 -15.42
N GLY A 147 -9.29 3.37 -14.44
CA GLY A 147 -8.51 4.41 -13.77
C GLY A 147 -7.06 4.47 -14.28
N ALA A 148 -6.38 5.57 -14.00
CA ALA A 148 -4.92 5.64 -14.14
C ALA A 148 -4.25 4.72 -13.11
N PRO A 149 -3.10 4.11 -13.42
CA PRO A 149 -2.32 3.35 -12.44
C PRO A 149 -1.92 4.23 -11.26
N GLN A 150 -1.99 3.66 -10.05
CA GLN A 150 -1.53 4.29 -8.82
C GLN A 150 -0.24 3.61 -8.37
N SER A 151 0.78 4.38 -8.02
CA SER A 151 2.08 3.84 -7.62
C SER A 151 2.18 3.69 -6.12
N VAL A 152 2.71 2.55 -5.68
CA VAL A 152 3.18 2.32 -4.31
C VAL A 152 4.68 2.20 -4.31
N ILE A 153 5.34 3.03 -3.49
CA ILE A 153 6.80 3.10 -3.40
C ILE A 153 7.24 2.78 -1.97
N CYS A 154 8.18 1.86 -1.81
CA CYS A 154 8.73 1.52 -0.50
C CYS A 154 9.51 2.69 0.11
N LYS A 155 9.46 2.81 1.44
CA LYS A 155 10.39 3.65 2.18
C LYS A 155 11.80 3.02 2.17
N PRO A 156 12.86 3.81 2.44
CA PRO A 156 14.19 3.23 2.64
C PRO A 156 14.13 2.14 3.70
N GLY A 157 14.70 0.96 3.44
CA GLY A 157 14.59 -0.21 4.34
C GLY A 157 13.56 -1.25 3.91
N GLY A 158 12.69 -0.94 2.94
CA GLY A 158 11.74 -1.88 2.35
C GLY A 158 10.30 -1.68 2.84
N CYS A 159 9.34 -2.06 1.98
CA CYS A 159 7.91 -1.82 2.20
C CYS A 159 7.40 -2.45 3.49
N PHE A 160 7.78 -3.68 3.79
CA PHE A 160 7.23 -4.42 4.93
C PHE A 160 8.09 -4.34 6.20
N VAL A 161 9.13 -3.49 6.17
CA VAL A 161 9.96 -3.16 7.33
C VAL A 161 9.65 -1.74 7.79
N GLU A 162 9.74 -0.75 6.90
CA GLU A 162 9.59 0.66 7.26
C GLU A 162 8.23 1.24 6.81
N GLY A 163 7.58 0.60 5.84
CA GLY A 163 6.33 1.04 5.23
C GLY A 163 6.52 1.59 3.82
N TRP A 164 5.47 2.21 3.28
CA TRP A 164 5.42 2.67 1.89
C TRP A 164 4.60 3.95 1.74
N ARG A 165 4.60 4.51 0.53
CA ARG A 165 3.70 5.60 0.12
C ARG A 165 2.89 5.18 -1.09
N LEU A 166 1.57 5.34 -1.00
CA LEU A 166 0.64 5.18 -2.11
C LEU A 166 0.30 6.55 -2.67
N TYR A 167 0.49 6.75 -3.97
CA TYR A 167 0.17 7.98 -4.69
C TYR A 167 -1.11 7.80 -5.52
N TYR A 168 -2.04 8.74 -5.40
CA TYR A 168 -3.35 8.69 -6.06
C TYR A 168 -3.88 10.06 -6.50
#